data_AF-A0A482XRP9-F1
#
_entry.id   AF-A0A482XRP9-F1
#
_cell.length_a   1.000
_cell.length_b   1.000
_cell.length_c   1.000
_cell.angle_alpha   90.00
_cell.angle_beta   90.00
_cell.angle_gamma   90.00
#
_symmetry.space_group_name_H-M   'P 1'
#
loop_
_entity.id
_entity.type
_entity.pdbx_description
1 polymer ?
#
loop_
_entity_poly.entity_id
_entity_poly.type
_entity_poly.pdbx_seq_one_letter_code
_entity_poly.pdbx_strand_id
1 'polypeptide(L)'
;ILVHTSYEFPDTGTGFHVPYKLGSRLSVRIQPLFTVSTDNIRALSIQTRGCMFPDEELLNIYHVYTETSCLAECRLHYILAMCKCRMYFFSVA
;
A
#
# COMPACT_ATOMS: atom_id res chain seq x y z
N ILE A 1 -13.02 -10.81 1.90
CA ILE A 1 -12.84 -10.19 0.57
C ILE A 1 -12.09 -8.90 0.77
N LEU A 2 -10.93 -8.78 0.14
CA LEU A 2 -10.12 -7.56 0.16
C LEU A 2 -10.03 -7.04 -1.27
N VAL A 3 -10.27 -5.75 -1.45
CA VAL A 3 -10.08 -5.05 -2.73
C VAL A 3 -9.05 -3.97 -2.48
N HIS A 4 -7.95 -4.04 -3.21
CA HIS A 4 -6.84 -3.10 -3.10
C HIS A 4 -6.22 -2.89 -4.49
N THR A 5 -5.31 -1.93 -4.59
CA THR A 5 -4.60 -1.63 -5.84
C THR A 5 -3.54 -2.71 -6.13
N SER A 6 -3.15 -2.87 -7.40
CA SER A 6 -2.22 -3.95 -7.81
C SER A 6 -0.80 -3.80 -7.26
N TYR A 7 -0.44 -2.62 -6.74
CA TYR A 7 0.88 -2.30 -6.21
C TYR A 7 0.94 -2.31 -4.67
N GLU A 8 -0.18 -2.54 -3.99
CA GLU A 8 -0.23 -2.71 -2.54
C GLU A 8 -0.21 -4.19 -2.15
N PHE A 9 0.49 -4.51 -1.06
CA PHE A 9 0.45 -5.84 -0.49
C PHE A 9 -0.88 -6.07 0.25
N PRO A 10 -1.54 -7.23 0.08
CA PRO A 10 -2.78 -7.53 0.78
C PRO A 10 -2.52 -7.77 2.28
N ASP A 11 -2.63 -6.70 3.09
CA ASP A 11 -2.47 -6.83 4.53
C ASP A 11 -3.62 -7.63 5.16
N THR A 12 -3.27 -8.73 5.82
CA THR A 12 -4.23 -9.65 6.41
C THR A 12 -4.97 -8.97 7.56
N GLY A 13 -6.30 -8.93 7.47
CA GLY A 13 -7.17 -8.34 8.50
C GLY A 13 -7.80 -7.00 8.10
N THR A 14 -7.42 -6.41 6.98
CA THR A 14 -8.01 -5.16 6.47
C THR A 14 -9.24 -5.35 5.57
N GLY A 15 -9.61 -6.59 5.26
CA GLY A 15 -10.69 -6.92 4.33
C GLY A 15 -12.07 -7.11 4.98
N PHE A 16 -13.10 -7.17 4.13
CA PHE A 16 -14.47 -7.49 4.56
C PHE A 16 -14.62 -8.97 4.88
N HIS A 17 -15.06 -9.29 6.09
CA HIS A 17 -15.43 -10.64 6.45
C HIS A 17 -16.80 -10.97 5.86
N VAL A 18 -16.85 -11.92 4.92
CA VAL A 18 -18.10 -12.39 4.34
C VAL A 18 -18.30 -13.85 4.78
N PRO A 19 -19.32 -14.13 5.61
CA PRO A 19 -19.59 -15.49 6.04
C PRO A 19 -20.04 -16.33 4.84
N TYR A 20 -19.46 -17.51 4.71
CA TYR A 20 -19.84 -18.46 3.66
C TYR A 20 -21.26 -18.98 3.92
N LYS A 21 -22.11 -18.94 2.88
CA LYS A 21 -23.45 -19.54 2.91
C LYS A 21 -23.67 -20.37 1.64
N LEU A 22 -23.88 -21.67 1.82
CA LEU A 22 -24.14 -22.60 0.72
C LEU A 22 -25.38 -22.15 -0.08
N GLY A 23 -25.30 -22.19 -1.41
CA GLY A 23 -26.38 -21.78 -2.32
C GLY A 23 -26.59 -20.26 -2.42
N SER A 24 -25.74 -19.44 -1.78
CA SER A 24 -25.80 -17.98 -1.90
C SER A 24 -24.90 -17.47 -3.03
N ARG A 25 -25.35 -16.40 -3.70
CA ARG A 25 -24.54 -15.64 -4.65
C ARG A 25 -24.24 -14.26 -4.07
N LEU A 26 -22.95 -13.95 -3.93
CA LEU A 26 -22.51 -12.61 -3.56
C LEU A 26 -22.27 -11.78 -4.84
N SER A 27 -22.78 -10.56 -4.86
CA SER A 27 -22.49 -9.57 -5.90
C SER A 27 -21.92 -8.32 -5.25
N VAL A 28 -20.70 -7.95 -5.60
CA VAL A 28 -20.01 -6.77 -5.07
C VAL A 28 -19.86 -5.75 -6.19
N ARG A 29 -20.35 -4.52 -5.98
CA ARG A 29 -20.12 -3.40 -6.89
C ARG A 29 -18.93 -2.60 -6.38
N ILE A 30 -17.95 -2.40 -7.24
CA ILE A 30 -16.74 -1.63 -6.93
C ILE A 30 -16.86 -0.27 -7.63
N GLN A 31 -16.66 0.82 -6.88
CA GLN A 31 -16.60 2.18 -7.40
C GLN A 31 -15.30 2.83 -6.92
N PRO A 32 -14.26 2.96 -7.77
CA PRO A 32 -13.02 3.60 -7.38
C PRO A 32 -13.24 5.10 -7.20
N LEU A 33 -12.57 5.67 -6.18
CA LEU A 33 -12.51 7.10 -5.93
C LEU A 33 -11.04 7.48 -5.75
N PHE A 34 -10.59 8.47 -6.51
CA PHE A 34 -9.23 9.00 -6.42
C PHE A 34 -9.27 10.51 -6.51
N THR A 35 -8.45 11.17 -5.70
CA THR A 35 -8.23 12.61 -5.74
C THR A 35 -6.85 12.83 -6.34
N VAL A 36 -6.79 13.44 -7.52
CA VAL A 36 -5.54 13.75 -8.20
C VAL A 36 -5.28 15.25 -8.18
N SER A 37 -4.01 15.58 -8.05
CA SER A 37 -3.54 16.96 -8.09
C SER A 37 -3.07 17.33 -9.50
N THR A 38 -2.90 18.63 -9.78
CA THR A 38 -2.31 19.08 -11.04
C THR A 38 -0.80 18.84 -11.06
N ASP A 39 -0.24 18.54 -12.24
CA ASP A 39 1.19 18.25 -12.38
C ASP A 39 2.10 19.43 -12.00
N ASN A 40 1.58 20.66 -12.06
CA ASN A 40 2.29 21.90 -11.71
C ASN A 40 2.84 21.86 -10.27
N ILE A 41 2.18 21.12 -9.38
CA ILE A 41 2.56 20.98 -7.96
C ILE A 41 3.83 20.14 -7.80
N ARG A 42 4.22 19.35 -8.81
CA ARG A 42 5.52 18.64 -8.85
C ARG A 42 6.71 19.60 -8.85
N ALA A 43 6.54 20.85 -9.29
CA ALA A 43 7.59 21.87 -9.26
C ALA A 43 7.89 22.36 -7.84
N LEU A 44 6.96 22.17 -6.88
CA LEU A 44 7.19 22.49 -5.48
C LEU A 44 7.98 21.37 -4.81
N SER A 45 8.90 21.74 -3.91
CA SER A 45 9.63 20.76 -3.12
C SER A 45 8.68 19.91 -2.25
N ILE A 46 9.07 18.65 -2.00
CA ILE A 46 8.35 17.73 -1.11
C ILE A 46 8.03 18.39 0.24
N GLN A 47 9.00 19.11 0.82
CA GLN A 47 8.87 19.77 2.12
C GLN A 47 7.80 20.87 2.11
N THR A 48 7.67 21.60 1.00
CA THR A 48 6.69 22.70 0.87
C THR A 48 5.27 22.16 0.70
N ARG A 49 5.09 21.10 -0.08
CA ARG A 49 3.75 20.55 -0.37
C ARG A 49 3.27 19.51 0.66
N GLY A 50 4.17 18.91 1.43
CA GLY A 50 3.83 17.97 2.51
C GLY A 50 3.29 16.61 2.04
N CYS A 51 3.42 16.29 0.76
CA CYS A 51 3.04 15.00 0.18
C CYS A 51 4.03 14.55 -0.90
N MET A 52 3.98 13.27 -1.26
CA MET A 52 4.82 12.66 -2.30
C MET A 52 3.94 11.99 -3.36
N PHE A 53 4.39 12.07 -4.61
CA PHE A 53 3.82 11.38 -5.74
C PHE A 53 4.34 9.93 -5.81
N PRO A 54 3.60 9.02 -6.49
CA PRO A 54 3.93 7.60 -6.52
C PRO A 54 5.32 7.26 -7.11
N ASP A 55 5.89 8.16 -7.90
CA ASP A 55 7.14 7.99 -8.65
C ASP A 55 8.35 8.74 -8.06
N GLU A 56 8.20 9.42 -6.92
CA GLU A 56 9.26 10.28 -6.38
C GLU A 56 10.16 9.61 -5.34
N GLU A 57 9.72 8.50 -4.75
CA GLU A 57 10.53 7.72 -3.81
C GLU A 57 10.60 6.26 -4.28
N LEU A 58 11.83 5.76 -4.40
CA LEU A 58 12.09 4.34 -4.62
C LEU A 58 12.18 3.66 -3.27
N LEU A 59 11.17 2.84 -3.01
CA LEU A 59 11.10 1.91 -1.89
C LEU A 59 11.83 0.60 -2.28
N ASN A 60 12.43 -0.11 -1.32
CA ASN A 60 13.27 -1.29 -1.59
C ASN A 60 12.46 -2.54 -2.00
N ILE A 61 11.20 -2.62 -1.56
CA ILE A 61 10.28 -3.74 -1.75
C ILE A 61 9.14 -3.32 -2.67
N TYR A 62 8.66 -2.09 -2.52
CA TYR A 62 7.56 -1.57 -3.32
C TYR A 62 8.09 -0.69 -4.45
N HIS A 63 7.55 -0.85 -5.66
CA HIS A 63 7.95 -0.01 -6.81
C HIS A 63 7.12 1.27 -6.95
N VAL A 64 6.05 1.40 -6.16
CA VAL A 64 5.12 2.54 -6.21
C VAL A 64 4.98 3.10 -4.80
N TYR A 65 5.24 4.39 -4.66
CA TYR A 65 5.06 5.08 -3.40
C TYR A 65 3.57 5.21 -3.05
N THR A 66 3.25 4.79 -1.83
CA THR A 66 1.99 5.01 -1.13
C THR A 66 2.30 5.15 0.36
N GLU A 67 1.40 5.75 1.12
CA GLU A 67 1.54 5.80 2.58
C GLU A 67 1.67 4.39 3.19
N THR A 68 0.88 3.44 2.68
CA THR A 68 0.86 2.05 3.15
C THR A 68 2.16 1.32 2.86
N SER A 69 2.73 1.47 1.65
CA SER A 69 4.02 0.87 1.30
C SER A 69 5.18 1.47 2.11
N CYS A 70 5.19 2.79 2.32
CA CYS A 70 6.20 3.46 3.16
C CYS A 70 6.18 2.96 4.61
N LEU A 71 4.99 2.88 5.22
CA LEU A 71 4.86 2.39 6.60
C LEU A 71 5.23 0.91 6.72
N ALA A 72 4.93 0.09 5.71
CA ALA A 72 5.32 -1.31 5.68
C ALA A 72 6.85 -1.48 5.65
N GLU A 73 7.55 -0.72 4.81
CA GLU A 73 9.02 -0.73 4.77
C GLU A 73 9.65 -0.18 6.04
N CYS A 74 9.11 0.90 6.60
CA CYS A 74 9.57 1.45 7.87
C CYS A 74 9.50 0.39 8.99
N ARG A 75 8.39 -0.36 9.07
CA ARG A 75 8.24 -1.47 10.01
C ARG A 75 9.25 -2.58 9.74
N LEU A 76 9.48 -2.94 8.49
CA LEU A 76 10.47 -3.96 8.15
C LEU A 76 11.88 -3.53 8.53
N HIS A 77 12.27 -2.29 8.23
CA HIS A 77 13.56 -1.72 8.62
C HIS A 77 13.75 -1.78 10.14
N TYR A 78 12.71 -1.45 10.91
CA TYR A 78 12.73 -1.56 12.36
C TYR A 78 12.93 -3.02 12.84
N ILE A 79 12.19 -3.97 12.27
CA ILE A 79 12.31 -5.40 12.62
C ILE A 79 13.71 -5.93 12.26
N LEU A 80 14.25 -5.57 11.10
CA LEU A 80 15.61 -5.94 10.69
C LEU A 80 16.66 -5.35 11.62
N ALA A 81 16.50 -4.09 12.05
CA ALA A 81 17.42 -3.45 12.97
C ALA A 81 17.44 -4.13 14.34
N MET A 82 16.26 -4.40 14.90
CA MET A 82 16.07 -4.91 16.26
C MET A 82 16.21 -6.42 16.38
N CYS A 83 15.53 -7.17 15.51
CA CYS A 83 15.38 -8.63 15.60
C CYS A 83 16.31 -9.39 14.66
N LYS A 84 16.97 -8.70 13.71
CA LYS A 84 17.89 -9.30 12.71
C LYS A 84 17.25 -10.39 11.84
N CYS A 85 15.93 -10.36 11.70
CA CYS A 85 15.17 -11.27 10.85
C CYS A 85 14.10 -10.49 10.06
N ARG A 86 13.51 -11.13 9.05
CA ARG A 86 12.39 -10.57 8.28
C ARG A 86 11.25 -11.57 8.18
N MET A 87 10.04 -11.07 7.95
CA MET A 87 8.91 -11.92 7.62
C MET A 87 9.11 -12.49 6.21
N TYR A 88 8.76 -13.77 6.01
CA TYR A 88 9.06 -14.50 4.77
C TYR A 88 8.42 -13.90 3.51
N PHE A 89 7.30 -13.17 3.66
CA PHE A 89 6.55 -12.59 2.55
C PHE A 89 7.10 -11.23 2.09
N PHE A 90 8.02 -10.61 2.83
CA PHE A 90 8.79 -9.47 2.34
C PHE A 90 10.02 -10.01 1.58
N SER A 91 9.85 -10.29 0.29
CA SER A 91 10.96 -10.61 -0.60
C SER A 91 11.59 -9.33 -1.12
N VAL A 92 12.85 -9.09 -0.74
CA VAL A 92 13.70 -8.11 -1.42
C VAL A 92 14.21 -8.79 -2.68
N ALA A 93 13.94 -8.20 -3.86
CA ALA A 93 14.54 -8.65 -5.11
C ALA A 93 16.03 -8.29 -5.13
#